data_AF-A0A8B3C6U2-F1
#
_entry.id   AF-A0A8B3C6U2-F1
#
_cell.length_a   1.000
_cell.length_b   1.000
_cell.length_c   1.000
_cell.angle_alpha   90.00
_cell.angle_beta   90.00
_cell.angle_gamma   90.00
#
_symmetry.space_group_name_H-M   'P 1'
#
loop_
_entity.id
_entity.type
_entity.pdbx_description
1 polymer ?
#
loop_
_entity_poly.entity_id
_entity_poly.type
_entity_poly.pdbx_seq_one_letter_code
_entity_poly.pdbx_strand_id
1 'polypeptide(L)'
;MGHIFTEIGATNQTERANNILGSEYESYLDFEKDLMELYRDLSSSYIWEKYNYWYLLSAIYRINTSLNDNQNLTLHFTDINFDWNNYFDINAYTDIYSRDSIMGCNFINEFDKILQNQDEPRKKALVIFNSRHSFRDHSKATWRKSAASVLFEHYPERVANVMINTTNFTDVIDGPDYLIEQGQWDAAFKHVGNPRIGFDMIDSPFGEAILEYYDSPHEIRYKDVFTGFIFYKPISEWILMTGIPGFVDEDFKSEYIRRYKLQFPNAEVRNILRFDIPYCNTLKIRDNYEGNDLSREQVEKWINYWLE
;
A
#
# COMPACT_ATOMS: atom_id res chain seq x y z
N MET A 1 6.05 18.48 -3.71
CA MET A 1 6.21 17.51 -2.60
C MET A 1 7.59 16.91 -2.73
N GLY A 2 8.33 16.75 -1.63
CA GLY A 2 9.70 16.20 -1.64
C GLY A 2 9.84 14.89 -0.87
N HIS A 3 8.86 14.56 -0.02
CA HIS A 3 8.94 13.41 0.88
C HIS A 3 7.76 12.47 0.64
N ILE A 4 8.05 11.18 0.56
CA ILE A 4 7.06 10.11 0.39
C ILE A 4 7.21 9.19 1.60
N PHE A 5 6.13 8.95 2.32
CA PHE A 5 6.05 8.04 3.44
C PHE A 5 5.24 6.81 3.03
N THR A 6 5.73 5.62 3.32
CA THR A 6 5.04 4.36 2.96
C THR A 6 4.82 3.49 4.18
N GLU A 7 3.70 2.76 4.17
CA GLU A 7 3.46 1.67 5.12
C GLU A 7 4.51 0.58 4.96
N ILE A 8 4.75 0.12 3.72
CA ILE A 8 5.68 -0.98 3.46
C ILE A 8 7.11 -0.47 3.62
N GLY A 9 7.87 -1.11 4.50
CA GLY A 9 9.24 -0.73 4.83
C GLY A 9 9.42 -0.58 6.33
N ALA A 10 10.42 -1.25 6.88
CA ALA A 10 10.85 -1.10 8.26
C ALA A 10 11.63 0.22 8.41
N THR A 11 11.34 0.98 9.47
CA THR A 11 11.91 2.32 9.69
C THR A 11 13.45 2.36 9.58
N ASN A 12 14.15 1.35 10.08
CA ASN A 12 15.61 1.21 10.04
C ASN A 12 16.19 0.98 8.64
N GLN A 13 15.37 0.66 7.63
CA GLN A 13 15.82 0.53 6.23
C GLN A 13 15.74 1.86 5.45
N THR A 14 15.21 2.93 6.05
CA THR A 14 15.00 4.23 5.37
C THR A 14 16.28 4.82 4.80
N GLU A 15 17.37 4.81 5.58
CA GLU A 15 18.65 5.36 5.13
C GLU A 15 19.22 4.55 3.95
N ARG A 16 19.26 3.22 4.07
CA ARG A 16 19.69 2.31 3.00
C ARG A 16 18.85 2.53 1.73
N ALA A 17 17.54 2.68 1.87
CA ALA A 17 16.65 2.93 0.74
C ALA A 17 16.97 4.24 0.02
N ASN A 18 17.13 5.35 0.74
CA ASN A 18 17.47 6.63 0.12
C ASN A 18 18.86 6.63 -0.51
N ASN A 19 19.83 5.92 0.09
CA ASN A 19 21.16 5.77 -0.52
C ASN A 19 21.06 5.04 -1.87
N ILE A 20 20.31 3.94 -1.95
CA ILE A 20 20.10 3.22 -3.21
C ILE A 20 19.33 4.08 -4.23
N LEU A 21 18.24 4.72 -3.79
CA LEU A 21 17.36 5.50 -4.68
C LEU A 21 17.97 6.84 -5.14
N GLY A 22 19.05 7.29 -4.52
CA GLY A 22 19.77 8.52 -4.84
C GLY A 22 21.18 8.29 -5.42
N SER A 23 21.66 7.05 -5.51
CA SER A 23 22.98 6.75 -6.05
C SER A 23 22.99 6.74 -7.58
N GLU A 24 24.16 7.02 -8.16
CA GLU A 24 24.42 6.78 -9.57
C GLU A 24 24.92 5.35 -9.77
N TYR A 25 24.37 4.65 -10.76
CA TYR A 25 24.77 3.29 -11.13
C TYR A 25 25.30 3.26 -12.56
N GLU A 26 26.31 2.42 -12.82
CA GLU A 26 26.83 2.20 -14.17
C GLU A 26 25.77 1.60 -15.11
N SER A 27 24.86 0.78 -14.57
CA SER A 27 23.76 0.19 -15.30
C SER A 27 22.50 0.05 -14.44
N TYR A 28 21.34 -0.02 -15.09
CA TYR A 28 20.08 -0.28 -14.40
C TYR A 28 20.07 -1.65 -13.70
N LEU A 29 20.81 -2.63 -14.22
CA LEU A 29 20.92 -3.96 -13.61
C LEU A 29 21.66 -3.91 -12.27
N ASP A 30 22.61 -2.99 -12.08
CA ASP A 30 23.33 -2.86 -10.81
C ASP A 30 22.44 -2.19 -9.76
N PHE A 31 21.64 -1.19 -10.15
CA PHE A 31 20.55 -0.66 -9.33
C PHE A 31 19.56 -1.75 -8.91
N GLU A 32 19.13 -2.60 -9.85
CA GLU A 32 18.15 -3.65 -9.54
C GLU A 32 18.69 -4.68 -8.54
N LYS A 33 20.00 -4.98 -8.53
CA LYS A 33 20.61 -5.86 -7.53
C LYS A 33 20.52 -5.26 -6.13
N ASP A 34 20.95 -4.00 -5.97
CA ASP A 34 20.90 -3.31 -4.67
C ASP A 34 19.46 -3.14 -4.18
N LEU A 35 18.56 -2.78 -5.09
CA LEU A 35 17.13 -2.71 -4.78
C LEU A 35 16.59 -4.07 -4.34
N MET A 36 17.00 -5.17 -4.98
CA MET A 36 16.57 -6.52 -4.61
C MET A 36 16.99 -6.89 -3.19
N GLU A 37 18.23 -6.60 -2.81
CA GLU A 37 18.71 -6.85 -1.46
C GLU A 37 17.95 -6.04 -0.42
N LEU A 38 17.69 -4.76 -0.68
CA LEU A 38 16.82 -3.94 0.16
C LEU A 38 15.41 -4.54 0.24
N TYR A 39 14.85 -4.94 -0.89
CA TYR A 39 13.47 -5.40 -1.00
C TYR A 39 13.20 -6.64 -0.15
N ARG A 40 14.17 -7.56 -0.08
CA ARG A 40 14.14 -8.75 0.77
C ARG A 40 14.03 -8.41 2.26
N ASP A 41 14.53 -7.25 2.68
CA ASP A 41 14.61 -6.82 4.08
C ASP A 41 13.60 -5.74 4.47
N LEU A 42 12.65 -5.40 3.58
CA LEU A 42 11.70 -4.31 3.81
C LEU A 42 10.73 -4.55 4.97
N SER A 43 10.45 -5.78 5.37
CA SER A 43 9.46 -6.03 6.42
C SER A 43 9.69 -7.35 7.13
N SER A 44 8.92 -7.57 8.20
CA SER A 44 8.83 -8.85 8.90
C SER A 44 8.14 -9.94 8.08
N SER A 45 7.47 -9.59 6.98
CA SER A 45 6.98 -10.57 6.01
C SER A 45 8.15 -11.18 5.25
N TYR A 46 8.20 -12.51 5.12
CA TYR A 46 9.23 -13.19 4.32
C TYR A 46 9.18 -12.77 2.84
N ILE A 47 8.05 -12.22 2.40
CA ILE A 47 7.88 -11.64 1.08
C ILE A 47 6.81 -10.54 1.04
N TRP A 48 7.01 -9.56 0.16
CA TRP A 48 5.97 -8.68 -0.36
C TRP A 48 5.92 -8.79 -1.89
N GLU A 49 5.22 -9.78 -2.42
CA GLU A 49 5.29 -10.18 -3.82
C GLU A 49 4.55 -9.21 -4.76
N LYS A 50 3.88 -8.19 -4.23
CA LYS A 50 3.09 -7.25 -5.02
C LYS A 50 4.05 -6.34 -5.79
N TYR A 51 4.02 -6.47 -7.12
CA TYR A 51 4.99 -5.80 -7.99
C TYR A 51 4.81 -4.28 -8.04
N ASN A 52 3.64 -3.77 -7.64
CA ASN A 52 3.38 -2.34 -7.56
C ASN A 52 4.38 -1.60 -6.66
N TYR A 53 4.87 -2.23 -5.58
CA TYR A 53 5.85 -1.61 -4.69
C TYR A 53 7.25 -1.59 -5.30
N TRP A 54 7.66 -2.69 -5.94
CA TRP A 54 8.89 -2.73 -6.76
C TRP A 54 8.87 -1.63 -7.83
N TYR A 55 7.74 -1.48 -8.52
CA TYR A 55 7.54 -0.45 -9.54
C TYR A 55 7.62 0.96 -8.95
N LEU A 56 7.03 1.20 -7.77
CA LEU A 56 7.12 2.49 -7.07
C LEU A 56 8.57 2.87 -6.77
N LEU A 57 9.34 1.98 -6.15
CA LEU A 57 10.75 2.23 -5.83
C LEU A 57 11.59 2.46 -7.09
N SER A 58 11.37 1.64 -8.12
CA SER A 58 12.01 1.80 -9.44
C SER A 58 11.66 3.15 -10.09
N ALA A 59 10.42 3.61 -9.95
CA ALA A 59 9.98 4.90 -10.47
C ALA A 59 10.60 6.07 -9.70
N ILE A 60 10.70 5.99 -8.37
CA ILE A 60 11.38 7.00 -7.54
C ILE A 60 12.84 7.14 -7.96
N TYR A 61 13.57 6.03 -8.14
CA TYR A 61 14.95 6.06 -8.64
C TYR A 61 15.07 6.74 -10.00
N ARG A 62 14.20 6.38 -10.96
CA ARG A 62 14.20 7.01 -12.30
C ARG A 62 13.88 8.50 -12.26
N ILE A 63 13.01 8.92 -11.33
CA ILE A 63 12.73 10.34 -11.12
C ILE A 63 13.96 11.02 -10.53
N ASN A 64 14.56 10.49 -9.46
CA ASN A 64 15.72 11.09 -8.80
C ASN A 64 16.91 11.24 -9.76
N THR A 65 17.20 10.24 -10.58
CA THR A 65 18.26 10.30 -11.60
C THR A 65 17.99 11.29 -12.74
N SER A 66 16.76 11.79 -12.87
CA SER A 66 16.39 12.85 -13.82
C SER A 66 16.35 14.25 -13.21
N LEU A 67 16.45 14.35 -11.88
CA LEU A 67 16.38 15.60 -11.13
C LEU A 67 17.79 16.05 -10.72
N ASN A 68 17.91 17.32 -10.32
CA ASN A 68 19.13 17.77 -9.64
C ASN A 68 19.13 17.27 -8.19
N ASP A 69 20.31 17.10 -7.57
CA ASP A 69 20.47 16.54 -6.21
C ASP A 69 19.55 17.19 -5.16
N ASN A 70 19.31 18.50 -5.26
CA ASN A 70 18.47 19.27 -4.34
C ASN A 70 16.94 19.11 -4.59
N GLN A 71 16.55 18.31 -5.57
CA GLN A 71 15.16 18.07 -5.97
C GLN A 71 14.74 16.61 -5.79
N ASN A 72 15.65 15.71 -5.40
CA ASN A 72 15.41 14.28 -5.22
C ASN A 72 14.27 14.02 -4.24
N LEU A 73 13.38 13.09 -4.61
CA LEU A 73 12.36 12.55 -3.73
C LEU A 73 13.04 11.73 -2.63
N THR A 74 12.64 11.98 -1.39
CA THR A 74 13.09 11.23 -0.21
C THR A 74 11.99 10.27 0.23
N LEU A 75 12.32 9.00 0.38
CA LEU A 75 11.43 7.97 0.86
C LEU A 75 11.59 7.80 2.38
N HIS A 76 10.49 7.57 3.08
CA HIS A 76 10.47 7.38 4.52
C HIS A 76 9.59 6.18 4.87
N PHE A 77 10.19 5.19 5.50
CA PHE A 77 9.45 4.02 5.95
C PHE A 77 8.82 4.28 7.30
N THR A 78 7.57 3.83 7.48
CA THR A 78 6.82 4.07 8.73
C THR A 78 6.60 2.82 9.55
N ASP A 79 6.74 1.61 8.97
CA ASP A 79 6.53 0.39 9.73
C ASP A 79 7.58 0.22 10.84
N ILE A 80 7.32 -0.79 11.65
CA ILE A 80 8.12 -1.17 12.80
C ILE A 80 9.55 -1.53 12.34
N ASN A 81 10.53 -1.06 13.09
CA ASN A 81 11.93 -1.47 12.93
C ASN A 81 12.06 -2.99 12.92
N PHE A 82 12.79 -3.52 11.95
CA PHE A 82 12.90 -4.96 11.76
C PHE A 82 14.23 -5.36 11.14
N ASP A 83 14.76 -6.51 11.56
CA ASP A 83 16.01 -7.08 11.04
C ASP A 83 15.95 -8.62 11.06
N TRP A 84 16.03 -9.21 9.88
CA TRP A 84 16.02 -10.66 9.69
C TRP A 84 17.19 -11.40 10.33
N ASN A 85 18.33 -10.72 10.52
CA ASN A 85 19.51 -11.31 11.18
C ASN A 85 19.29 -11.55 12.67
N ASN A 86 18.34 -10.84 13.27
CA ASN A 86 18.00 -10.93 14.69
C ASN A 86 16.67 -11.66 14.93
N TYR A 87 16.05 -12.19 13.88
CA TYR A 87 14.72 -12.81 13.93
C TYR A 87 14.79 -14.33 13.80
N PHE A 88 14.59 -15.01 14.93
CA PHE A 88 14.65 -16.48 15.03
C PHE A 88 13.39 -17.10 15.65
N ASP A 89 12.47 -16.28 16.17
CA ASP A 89 11.22 -16.73 16.80
C ASP A 89 10.08 -15.77 16.42
N ILE A 90 8.99 -16.34 15.90
CA ILE A 90 7.76 -15.61 15.53
C ILE A 90 7.18 -14.84 16.73
N ASN A 91 7.36 -15.36 17.95
CA ASN A 91 6.86 -14.75 19.17
C ASN A 91 7.67 -13.53 19.63
N ALA A 92 8.84 -13.26 19.02
CA ALA A 92 9.65 -12.10 19.39
C ALA A 92 8.97 -10.77 19.03
N TYR A 93 7.94 -10.79 18.16
CA TYR A 93 7.23 -9.59 17.68
C TYR A 93 5.69 -9.73 17.74
N THR A 94 5.14 -10.76 18.39
CA THR A 94 3.67 -11.03 18.44
C THR A 94 2.86 -10.02 19.25
N ASP A 95 3.49 -9.18 20.08
CA ASP A 95 2.79 -8.28 21.01
C ASP A 95 2.73 -6.82 20.54
N ILE A 96 2.68 -6.57 19.23
CA ILE A 96 2.59 -5.20 18.72
C ILE A 96 1.13 -4.81 18.54
N TYR A 97 0.42 -4.75 19.68
CA TYR A 97 -0.96 -4.28 19.79
C TYR A 97 -1.15 -2.83 19.29
N SER A 98 -0.06 -2.14 18.96
CA SER A 98 0.00 -0.72 18.60
C SER A 98 0.72 -0.43 17.27
N ARG A 99 0.79 -1.37 16.31
CA ARG A 99 1.47 -1.15 15.00
C ARG A 99 1.09 0.18 14.35
N ASP A 100 -0.20 0.48 14.27
CA ASP A 100 -0.73 1.74 13.73
C ASP A 100 -0.21 2.98 14.50
N SER A 101 -0.18 2.91 15.83
CA SER A 101 0.38 3.98 16.65
C SER A 101 1.89 4.14 16.42
N ILE A 102 2.62 3.04 16.28
CA ILE A 102 4.06 3.08 15.98
C ILE A 102 4.29 3.72 14.61
N MET A 103 3.52 3.34 13.58
CA MET A 103 3.58 3.96 12.27
C MET A 103 3.30 5.46 12.31
N GLY A 104 2.25 5.86 13.02
CA GLY A 104 1.90 7.26 13.21
C GLY A 104 3.02 8.04 13.93
N CYS A 105 3.58 7.49 15.00
CA CYS A 105 4.69 8.09 15.73
C CYS A 105 5.97 8.17 14.89
N ASN A 106 6.29 7.14 14.11
CA ASN A 106 7.43 7.13 13.20
C ASN A 106 7.32 8.23 12.15
N PHE A 107 6.13 8.39 11.55
CA PHE A 107 5.84 9.52 10.66
C PHE A 107 6.05 10.87 11.37
N ILE A 108 5.42 11.09 12.53
CA ILE A 108 5.48 12.36 13.26
C ILE A 108 6.92 12.72 13.60
N ASN A 109 7.68 11.76 14.14
CA ASN A 109 9.06 11.96 14.56
C ASN A 109 9.95 12.43 13.40
N GLU A 110 9.72 11.92 12.19
CA GLU A 110 10.52 12.29 11.02
C GLU A 110 9.99 13.55 10.34
N PHE A 111 8.67 13.68 10.19
CA PHE A 111 8.07 14.84 9.56
C PHE A 111 8.24 16.11 10.39
N ASP A 112 8.24 16.04 11.73
CA ASP A 112 8.54 17.19 12.58
C ASP A 112 9.99 17.67 12.40
N LYS A 113 10.97 16.77 12.23
CA LYS A 113 12.35 17.15 11.87
C LYS A 113 12.39 17.85 10.52
N ILE A 114 11.68 17.31 9.53
CA ILE A 114 11.54 17.92 8.21
C ILE A 114 10.95 19.32 8.36
N LEU A 115 9.88 19.52 9.12
CA LEU A 115 9.27 20.83 9.34
C LEU A 115 10.21 21.83 10.01
N GLN A 116 11.03 21.38 10.96
CA GLN A 116 11.95 22.21 11.74
C GLN A 116 13.26 22.55 11.00
N ASN A 117 13.70 21.71 10.06
CA ASN A 117 14.95 21.91 9.32
C ASN A 117 14.89 23.16 8.42
N GLN A 118 15.67 24.21 8.69
CA GLN A 118 15.62 25.45 7.90
C GLN A 118 16.10 25.27 6.45
N ASP A 119 16.95 24.28 6.20
CA ASP A 119 17.56 24.02 4.89
C ASP A 119 16.70 23.13 3.98
N GLU A 120 15.57 22.60 4.47
CA GLU A 120 14.64 21.79 3.68
C GLU A 120 13.45 22.63 3.20
N PRO A 121 13.41 23.11 1.94
CA PRO A 121 12.30 23.93 1.46
C PRO A 121 11.00 23.13 1.24
N ARG A 122 11.02 21.80 1.12
CA ARG A 122 9.88 20.98 0.71
C ARG A 122 9.11 20.40 1.90
N LYS A 123 8.35 21.26 2.57
CA LYS A 123 7.55 20.91 3.78
C LYS A 123 6.25 20.14 3.54
N LYS A 124 6.16 19.31 2.49
CA LYS A 124 4.96 18.53 2.16
C LYS A 124 5.29 17.06 1.96
N ALA A 125 4.47 16.19 2.54
CA ALA A 125 4.60 14.74 2.48
C ALA A 125 3.42 14.09 1.71
N LEU A 126 3.73 13.10 0.87
CA LEU A 126 2.77 12.11 0.40
C LEU A 126 2.82 10.93 1.36
N VAL A 127 1.68 10.45 1.86
CA VAL A 127 1.62 9.25 2.72
C VAL A 127 0.83 8.18 2.00
N ILE A 128 1.40 6.98 1.86
CA ILE A 128 0.82 5.84 1.17
C ILE A 128 0.64 4.70 2.18
N PHE A 129 -0.58 4.58 2.70
CA PHE A 129 -0.99 3.50 3.60
C PHE A 129 -2.07 2.65 2.92
N ASN A 130 -2.17 1.39 3.29
CA ASN A 130 -3.35 0.58 2.97
C ASN A 130 -4.59 1.23 3.61
N SER A 131 -5.75 1.04 2.99
CA SER A 131 -7.04 1.66 3.33
C SER A 131 -7.30 1.66 4.84
N ARG A 132 -7.17 0.52 5.54
CA ARG A 132 -7.43 0.49 6.99
C ARG A 132 -6.48 1.35 7.83
N HIS A 133 -5.21 1.41 7.46
CA HIS A 133 -4.19 2.24 8.11
C HIS A 133 -4.37 3.73 7.78
N SER A 134 -5.11 4.03 6.70
CA SER A 134 -5.44 5.39 6.26
C SER A 134 -6.72 5.98 6.90
N PHE A 135 -7.50 5.21 7.66
CA PHE A 135 -8.81 5.69 8.14
C PHE A 135 -8.67 6.78 9.19
N ARG A 136 -9.28 7.95 8.96
CA ARG A 136 -9.49 8.92 10.04
C ARG A 136 -10.39 8.31 11.12
N ASP A 137 -10.09 8.61 12.38
CA ASP A 137 -10.96 8.17 13.48
C ASP A 137 -12.26 8.97 13.53
N HIS A 138 -13.32 8.35 14.04
CA HIS A 138 -14.62 8.98 14.22
C HIS A 138 -15.26 8.51 15.52
N SER A 139 -16.03 9.35 16.21
CA SER A 139 -16.60 9.01 17.53
C SER A 139 -17.59 7.84 17.49
N LYS A 140 -18.12 7.51 16.31
CA LYS A 140 -19.02 6.36 16.07
C LYS A 140 -18.27 5.13 15.54
N ALA A 141 -16.96 5.21 15.37
CA ALA A 141 -16.16 4.09 14.89
C ALA A 141 -15.97 3.07 16.00
N THR A 142 -16.08 1.79 15.66
CA THR A 142 -15.76 0.68 16.56
C THR A 142 -14.42 0.03 16.21
N TRP A 143 -13.76 0.54 15.16
CA TRP A 143 -12.43 0.08 14.76
C TRP A 143 -11.34 0.67 15.66
N ARG A 144 -10.21 -0.05 15.75
CA ARG A 144 -9.01 0.44 16.45
C ARG A 144 -8.46 1.72 15.80
N LYS A 145 -7.80 2.57 16.57
CA LYS A 145 -7.12 3.76 16.04
C LYS A 145 -6.13 3.38 14.94
N SER A 146 -6.18 4.07 13.79
CA SER A 146 -5.26 3.85 12.66
C SER A 146 -4.02 4.75 12.76
N ALA A 147 -3.02 4.50 11.92
CA ALA A 147 -1.88 5.41 11.75
C ALA A 147 -2.35 6.81 11.30
N ALA A 148 -3.25 6.90 10.33
CA ALA A 148 -3.79 8.19 9.90
C ALA A 148 -4.54 8.93 11.01
N SER A 149 -5.26 8.22 11.89
CA SER A 149 -5.90 8.84 13.06
C SER A 149 -4.88 9.59 13.94
N VAL A 150 -3.71 9.01 14.16
CA VAL A 150 -2.61 9.65 14.90
C VAL A 150 -2.14 10.92 14.19
N LEU A 151 -2.03 10.88 12.86
CA LEU A 151 -1.64 12.04 12.05
C LEU A 151 -2.69 13.16 12.11
N PHE A 152 -3.98 12.84 12.01
CA PHE A 152 -5.07 13.82 12.09
C PHE A 152 -5.12 14.52 13.45
N GLU A 153 -4.85 13.80 14.54
CA GLU A 153 -4.78 14.38 15.89
C GLU A 153 -3.57 15.29 16.08
N HIS A 154 -2.39 14.89 15.57
CA HIS A 154 -1.16 15.65 15.76
C HIS A 154 -1.06 16.86 14.80
N TYR A 155 -1.61 16.75 13.59
CA TYR A 155 -1.61 17.81 12.57
C TYR A 155 -3.04 18.23 12.18
N PRO A 156 -3.82 18.81 13.11
CA PRO A 156 -5.20 19.19 12.84
C PRO A 156 -5.28 20.15 11.64
N GLU A 157 -6.26 19.91 10.75
CA GLU A 157 -6.53 20.70 9.54
C GLU A 157 -5.39 20.74 8.49
N ARG A 158 -4.31 19.98 8.71
CA ARG A 158 -3.13 19.94 7.82
C ARG A 158 -2.97 18.61 7.08
N VAL A 159 -3.90 17.68 7.30
CA VAL A 159 -3.93 16.35 6.68
C VAL A 159 -5.13 16.25 5.74
N ALA A 160 -4.86 15.84 4.50
CA ALA A 160 -5.87 15.42 3.53
C ALA A 160 -5.75 13.91 3.32
N ASN A 161 -6.87 13.20 3.36
CA ASN A 161 -6.94 11.75 3.19
C ASN A 161 -7.71 11.44 1.92
N VAL A 162 -7.02 10.98 0.88
CA VAL A 162 -7.60 10.82 -0.45
C VAL A 162 -7.70 9.33 -0.79
N MET A 163 -8.93 8.87 -1.01
CA MET A 163 -9.21 7.52 -1.46
C MET A 163 -9.07 7.45 -2.98
N ILE A 164 -8.33 6.46 -3.49
CA ILE A 164 -8.39 6.09 -4.90
C ILE A 164 -9.46 5.04 -5.10
N ASN A 165 -10.14 5.06 -6.25
CA ASN A 165 -11.23 4.14 -6.53
C ASN A 165 -10.79 2.68 -6.32
N THR A 166 -11.60 1.97 -5.54
CA THR A 166 -11.34 0.62 -5.03
C THR A 166 -12.66 -0.12 -4.94
N THR A 167 -12.60 -1.43 -4.66
CA THR A 167 -13.79 -2.24 -4.39
C THR A 167 -14.21 -2.04 -2.93
N ASN A 168 -15.33 -2.63 -2.55
CA ASN A 168 -15.78 -2.57 -1.18
C ASN A 168 -14.77 -3.27 -0.23
N PHE A 169 -14.76 -2.86 1.04
CA PHE A 169 -13.87 -3.42 2.06
C PHE A 169 -14.51 -4.63 2.75
N THR A 170 -14.86 -5.64 1.95
CA THR A 170 -15.51 -6.88 2.38
C THR A 170 -14.74 -8.10 1.86
N ASP A 171 -14.87 -9.22 2.57
CA ASP A 171 -14.38 -10.52 2.11
C ASP A 171 -15.36 -11.21 1.12
N VAL A 172 -16.57 -10.65 0.96
CA VAL A 172 -17.60 -11.16 0.05
C VAL A 172 -17.30 -10.72 -1.38
N ILE A 173 -16.90 -11.67 -2.22
CA ILE A 173 -16.48 -11.41 -3.61
C ILE A 173 -17.46 -11.98 -4.66
N ASP A 174 -18.43 -12.78 -4.23
CA ASP A 174 -19.38 -13.51 -5.08
C ASP A 174 -20.74 -12.81 -5.22
N GLY A 175 -20.90 -11.62 -4.62
CA GLY A 175 -22.11 -10.83 -4.63
C GLY A 175 -21.88 -9.35 -4.97
N PRO A 176 -22.96 -8.58 -5.21
CA PRO A 176 -22.87 -7.15 -5.53
C PRO A 176 -22.17 -6.35 -4.43
N ASP A 177 -22.18 -6.82 -3.18
CA ASP A 177 -21.48 -6.21 -2.06
C ASP A 177 -19.95 -6.14 -2.24
N TYR A 178 -19.39 -6.85 -3.23
CA TYR A 178 -18.00 -6.66 -3.68
C TYR A 178 -17.73 -5.22 -4.15
N LEU A 179 -18.75 -4.54 -4.69
CA LEU A 179 -18.67 -3.17 -5.18
C LEU A 179 -19.22 -2.18 -4.14
N ILE A 180 -18.65 -0.98 -4.10
CA ILE A 180 -19.14 0.08 -3.21
C ILE A 180 -20.58 0.41 -3.56
N GLU A 181 -21.47 0.45 -2.56
CA GLU A 181 -22.91 0.72 -2.76
C GLU A 181 -23.49 -0.20 -3.85
N GLN A 182 -23.05 -1.47 -3.85
CA GLN A 182 -23.49 -2.50 -4.79
C GLN A 182 -23.31 -2.15 -6.28
N GLY A 183 -22.31 -1.31 -6.59
CA GLY A 183 -21.96 -0.92 -7.96
C GLY A 183 -22.58 0.39 -8.44
N GLN A 184 -23.31 1.11 -7.58
CA GLN A 184 -23.86 2.44 -7.92
C GLN A 184 -22.76 3.43 -8.33
N TRP A 185 -21.62 3.40 -7.62
CA TRP A 185 -20.52 4.32 -7.91
C TRP A 185 -19.94 4.06 -9.30
N ASP A 186 -19.59 2.81 -9.59
CA ASP A 186 -19.09 2.39 -10.90
C ASP A 186 -20.08 2.71 -12.02
N ALA A 187 -21.39 2.53 -11.78
CA ALA A 187 -22.44 2.88 -12.74
C ALA A 187 -22.47 4.39 -13.00
N ALA A 188 -22.39 5.22 -11.96
CA ALA A 188 -22.35 6.67 -12.10
C ALA A 188 -21.17 7.13 -12.97
N PHE A 189 -19.96 6.59 -12.74
CA PHE A 189 -18.79 6.90 -13.58
C PHE A 189 -18.97 6.37 -15.01
N LYS A 190 -19.51 5.16 -15.17
CA LYS A 190 -19.77 4.57 -16.49
C LYS A 190 -20.75 5.40 -17.30
N HIS A 191 -21.81 5.92 -16.67
CA HIS A 191 -22.82 6.78 -17.30
C HIS A 191 -22.21 8.04 -17.92
N VAL A 192 -21.20 8.63 -17.26
CA VAL A 192 -20.51 9.84 -17.75
C VAL A 192 -19.23 9.53 -18.53
N GLY A 193 -19.01 8.28 -18.94
CA GLY A 193 -17.89 7.88 -19.80
C GLY A 193 -16.55 7.67 -19.08
N ASN A 194 -16.56 7.31 -17.79
CA ASN A 194 -15.39 6.98 -16.97
C ASN A 194 -14.27 8.05 -16.97
N PRO A 195 -14.57 9.32 -16.62
CA PRO A 195 -13.58 10.39 -16.62
C PRO A 195 -12.53 10.17 -15.53
N ARG A 196 -11.25 10.42 -15.84
CA ARG A 196 -10.19 10.47 -14.82
C ARG A 196 -10.32 11.76 -14.01
N ILE A 197 -10.86 11.68 -12.80
CA ILE A 197 -11.22 12.86 -12.01
C ILE A 197 -10.99 12.64 -10.52
N GLY A 198 -10.64 13.73 -9.82
CA GLY A 198 -10.69 13.79 -8.38
C GLY A 198 -11.64 14.88 -7.90
N PHE A 199 -12.30 14.66 -6.77
CA PHE A 199 -13.23 15.59 -6.15
C PHE A 199 -13.21 15.47 -4.63
N ASP A 200 -13.70 16.51 -3.96
CA ASP A 200 -13.83 16.52 -2.50
C ASP A 200 -15.03 15.66 -2.09
N MET A 201 -14.87 14.86 -1.03
CA MET A 201 -15.98 14.04 -0.52
C MET A 201 -17.08 14.91 0.09
N ILE A 202 -16.71 16.04 0.72
CA ILE A 202 -17.69 16.99 1.25
C ILE A 202 -18.53 17.56 0.10
N ASP A 203 -19.84 17.73 0.36
CA ASP A 203 -20.83 18.20 -0.60
C ASP A 203 -20.97 17.33 -1.88
N SER A 204 -20.45 16.09 -1.86
CA SER A 204 -20.65 15.11 -2.93
C SER A 204 -21.64 14.01 -2.50
N PRO A 205 -22.50 13.49 -3.42
CA PRO A 205 -23.36 12.35 -3.11
C PRO A 205 -22.58 11.11 -2.65
N PHE A 206 -21.36 10.92 -3.19
CA PHE A 206 -20.45 9.84 -2.82
C PHE A 206 -20.01 9.95 -1.35
N GLY A 207 -19.73 11.16 -0.87
CA GLY A 207 -19.36 11.38 0.53
C GLY A 207 -20.48 11.14 1.52
N GLU A 208 -21.75 11.15 1.07
CA GLU A 208 -22.92 10.88 1.92
C GLU A 208 -23.25 9.39 2.09
N ALA A 209 -22.70 8.54 1.22
CA ALA A 209 -22.83 7.09 1.28
C ALA A 209 -22.28 6.56 2.61
N ILE A 210 -22.89 5.48 3.12
CA ILE A 210 -22.42 4.83 4.34
C ILE A 210 -21.12 4.10 4.00
N LEU A 211 -20.11 4.26 4.86
CA LEU A 211 -18.87 3.52 4.70
C LEU A 211 -19.11 2.05 5.04
N GLU A 212 -19.16 1.24 4.00
CA GLU A 212 -19.22 -0.21 4.09
C GLU A 212 -17.82 -0.76 4.42
N TYR A 213 -17.61 -1.22 5.64
CA TYR A 213 -16.32 -1.77 6.10
C TYR A 213 -16.55 -2.91 7.10
N TYR A 214 -16.42 -4.16 6.63
CA TYR A 214 -16.62 -5.38 7.41
C TYR A 214 -17.97 -5.42 8.21
N ASP A 215 -18.15 -6.42 9.08
CA ASP A 215 -19.39 -6.70 9.84
C ASP A 215 -19.81 -5.63 10.88
N SER A 216 -19.26 -4.41 10.82
CA SER A 216 -19.57 -3.38 11.81
C SER A 216 -20.59 -2.37 11.27
N PRO A 217 -21.81 -2.31 11.84
CA PRO A 217 -22.77 -1.28 11.47
C PRO A 217 -22.22 0.07 11.91
N HIS A 218 -21.89 0.91 10.94
CA HIS A 218 -21.41 2.26 11.18
C HIS A 218 -22.38 3.27 10.60
N GLU A 219 -22.85 4.20 11.42
CA GLU A 219 -23.42 5.46 10.94
C GLU A 219 -22.30 6.43 10.51
N ILE A 220 -21.25 5.91 9.85
CA ILE A 220 -20.11 6.66 9.36
C ILE A 220 -20.21 6.73 7.85
N ARG A 221 -19.95 7.90 7.30
CA ARG A 221 -20.00 8.15 5.86
C ARG A 221 -18.60 8.24 5.28
N TYR A 222 -18.46 8.05 3.97
CA TYR A 222 -17.15 8.16 3.31
C TYR A 222 -16.46 9.50 3.59
N LYS A 223 -17.21 10.61 3.66
CA LYS A 223 -16.68 11.96 3.98
C LYS A 223 -16.14 12.10 5.41
N ASP A 224 -16.56 11.25 6.34
CA ASP A 224 -16.08 11.29 7.72
C ASP A 224 -14.66 10.70 7.82
N VAL A 225 -14.29 9.84 6.87
CA VAL A 225 -13.00 9.14 6.82
C VAL A 225 -12.05 9.78 5.79
N PHE A 226 -12.56 10.11 4.61
CA PHE A 226 -11.79 10.61 3.47
C PHE A 226 -12.16 12.05 3.14
N THR A 227 -11.16 12.89 2.87
CA THR A 227 -11.36 14.27 2.42
C THR A 227 -11.69 14.34 0.94
N GLY A 228 -11.16 13.42 0.13
CA GLY A 228 -11.37 13.41 -1.32
C GLY A 228 -11.34 12.01 -1.91
N PHE A 229 -11.79 11.92 -3.16
CA PHE A 229 -11.81 10.71 -3.96
C PHE A 229 -11.10 10.95 -5.29
N ILE A 230 -10.44 9.91 -5.82
CA ILE A 230 -9.89 9.89 -7.18
C ILE A 230 -10.45 8.67 -7.91
N PHE A 231 -11.19 8.91 -8.99
CA PHE A 231 -11.48 7.89 -9.99
C PHE A 231 -10.36 7.89 -11.03
N TYR A 232 -9.57 6.81 -11.08
CA TYR A 232 -8.50 6.66 -12.06
C TYR A 232 -8.96 5.88 -13.30
N LYS A 233 -9.51 4.68 -13.09
CA LYS A 233 -9.93 3.75 -14.16
C LYS A 233 -11.05 2.83 -13.69
N PRO A 234 -11.96 2.38 -14.56
CA PRO A 234 -12.94 1.36 -14.19
C PRO A 234 -12.24 0.05 -13.81
N ILE A 235 -12.91 -0.76 -12.98
CA ILE A 235 -12.40 -2.05 -12.49
C ILE A 235 -11.97 -2.98 -13.64
N SER A 236 -12.65 -2.88 -14.78
CA SER A 236 -12.34 -3.69 -15.96
C SER A 236 -11.02 -3.37 -16.66
N GLU A 237 -10.38 -2.26 -16.29
CA GLU A 237 -9.04 -1.89 -16.73
C GLU A 237 -7.96 -2.07 -15.64
N TRP A 238 -8.33 -2.51 -14.44
CA TRP A 238 -7.36 -2.74 -13.38
C TRP A 238 -6.53 -3.98 -13.69
N ILE A 239 -5.24 -3.88 -13.37
CA ILE A 239 -4.27 -4.96 -13.54
C ILE A 239 -3.66 -5.33 -12.20
N LEU A 240 -3.49 -6.63 -11.99
CA LEU A 240 -2.83 -7.22 -10.83
C LEU A 240 -1.48 -7.76 -11.28
N MET A 241 -0.43 -7.22 -10.66
CA MET A 241 0.95 -7.62 -10.93
C MET A 241 1.57 -8.23 -9.67
N THR A 242 1.93 -9.51 -9.75
CA THR A 242 2.50 -10.28 -8.63
C THR A 242 3.75 -11.02 -9.08
N GLY A 243 4.70 -11.19 -8.18
CA GLY A 243 6.00 -11.82 -8.44
C GLY A 243 7.02 -10.80 -8.94
N ILE A 244 8.25 -10.93 -8.46
CA ILE A 244 9.38 -10.05 -8.73
C ILE A 244 10.50 -10.95 -9.29
N PRO A 245 10.81 -10.85 -10.60
CA PRO A 245 11.84 -11.67 -11.21
C PRO A 245 13.19 -11.55 -10.48
N GLY A 246 13.78 -12.69 -10.12
CA GLY A 246 15.05 -12.74 -9.39
C GLY A 246 14.94 -12.50 -7.88
N PHE A 247 13.73 -12.42 -7.31
CA PHE A 247 13.54 -12.22 -5.87
C PHE A 247 14.25 -13.26 -5.00
N VAL A 248 14.17 -14.54 -5.39
CA VAL A 248 14.91 -15.63 -4.77
C VAL A 248 15.97 -16.15 -5.75
N ASP A 249 17.20 -15.69 -5.59
CA ASP A 249 18.37 -16.26 -6.25
C ASP A 249 18.95 -17.44 -5.44
N GLU A 250 19.97 -18.11 -5.97
CA GLU A 250 20.57 -19.27 -5.28
C GLU A 250 21.25 -18.90 -3.96
N ASP A 251 21.80 -17.69 -3.83
CA ASP A 251 22.47 -17.23 -2.61
C ASP A 251 21.46 -16.95 -1.49
N PHE A 252 20.31 -16.35 -1.83
CA PHE A 252 19.25 -16.04 -0.89
C PHE A 252 18.33 -17.22 -0.59
N LYS A 253 18.28 -18.25 -1.44
CA LYS A 253 17.37 -19.40 -1.33
C LYS A 253 17.32 -20.06 0.04
N SER A 254 18.48 -20.28 0.67
CA SER A 254 18.54 -20.91 2.00
C SER A 254 17.91 -20.01 3.06
N GLU A 255 18.18 -18.72 2.98
CA GLU A 255 17.61 -17.71 3.86
C GLU A 255 16.11 -17.55 3.62
N TYR A 256 15.67 -17.53 2.37
CA TYR A 256 14.25 -17.52 2.01
C TYR A 256 13.49 -18.69 2.63
N ILE A 257 14.01 -19.93 2.52
CA ILE A 257 13.41 -21.12 3.14
C ILE A 257 13.35 -20.98 4.67
N ARG A 258 14.39 -20.41 5.29
CA ARG A 258 14.40 -20.12 6.73
C ARG A 258 13.29 -19.14 7.10
N ARG A 259 13.20 -18.00 6.42
CA ARG A 259 12.18 -16.95 6.64
C ARG A 259 10.77 -17.51 6.45
N TYR A 260 10.54 -18.27 5.38
CA TYR A 260 9.27 -18.94 5.10
C TYR A 260 8.88 -19.87 6.26
N LYS A 261 9.80 -20.72 6.71
CA LYS A 261 9.53 -21.68 7.80
C LYS A 261 9.32 -21.03 9.16
N LEU A 262 9.87 -19.84 9.41
CA LEU A 262 9.57 -19.10 10.64
C LEU A 262 8.11 -18.69 10.70
N GLN A 263 7.50 -18.33 9.57
CA GLN A 263 6.07 -17.98 9.51
C GLN A 263 5.17 -19.19 9.32
N PHE A 264 5.64 -20.22 8.63
CA PHE A 264 4.91 -21.46 8.37
C PHE A 264 5.74 -22.68 8.79
N PRO A 265 5.82 -23.00 10.10
CA PRO A 265 6.71 -24.04 10.63
C PRO A 265 6.50 -25.44 10.05
N ASN A 266 5.26 -25.74 9.62
CA ASN A 266 4.87 -27.04 9.09
C ASN A 266 5.08 -27.16 7.56
N ALA A 267 5.62 -26.14 6.89
CA ALA A 267 5.80 -26.14 5.46
C ALA A 267 6.89 -27.12 5.00
N GLU A 268 6.56 -27.99 4.03
CA GLU A 268 7.55 -28.86 3.40
C GLU A 268 8.46 -28.06 2.46
N VAL A 269 9.78 -28.23 2.62
CA VAL A 269 10.79 -27.60 1.74
C VAL A 269 10.53 -27.91 0.27
N ARG A 270 10.06 -29.13 -0.04
CA ARG A 270 9.73 -29.52 -1.42
C ARG A 270 8.62 -28.66 -2.02
N ASN A 271 7.64 -28.23 -1.23
CA ASN A 271 6.57 -27.35 -1.71
C ASN A 271 7.08 -25.92 -1.88
N ILE A 272 7.92 -25.43 -0.96
CA ILE A 272 8.56 -24.11 -1.08
C ILE A 272 9.36 -24.03 -2.38
N LEU A 273 10.21 -25.04 -2.64
CA LEU A 273 11.01 -25.11 -3.86
C LEU A 273 10.18 -25.25 -5.14
N ARG A 274 9.09 -26.02 -5.09
CA ARG A 274 8.30 -26.37 -6.28
C ARG A 274 7.27 -25.30 -6.66
N PHE A 275 6.71 -24.59 -5.69
CA PHE A 275 5.56 -23.71 -5.91
C PHE A 275 5.85 -22.28 -5.51
N ASP A 276 6.39 -22.08 -4.31
CA ASP A 276 6.50 -20.76 -3.72
C ASP A 276 7.63 -19.93 -4.36
N ILE A 277 8.86 -20.47 -4.44
CA ILE A 277 9.97 -19.78 -5.12
C ILE A 277 9.63 -19.45 -6.58
N PRO A 278 9.10 -20.39 -7.40
CA PRO A 278 8.66 -20.05 -8.76
C PRO A 278 7.58 -18.99 -8.81
N TYR A 279 6.62 -19.00 -7.87
CA TYR A 279 5.58 -17.97 -7.77
C TYR A 279 6.19 -16.59 -7.53
N CYS A 280 7.16 -16.49 -6.62
CA CYS A 280 7.83 -15.24 -6.26
C CYS A 280 8.70 -14.70 -7.39
N ASN A 281 9.38 -15.58 -8.14
CA ASN A 281 10.28 -15.20 -9.23
C ASN A 281 9.63 -14.99 -10.60
N THR A 282 8.31 -15.22 -10.72
CA THR A 282 7.62 -15.09 -12.00
C THR A 282 6.70 -13.89 -11.97
N LEU A 283 7.01 -12.86 -12.75
CA LEU A 283 6.08 -11.74 -12.94
C LEU A 283 4.82 -12.24 -13.66
N LYS A 284 3.70 -12.18 -12.95
CA LYS A 284 2.36 -12.47 -13.48
C LYS A 284 1.61 -11.16 -13.61
N ILE A 285 1.06 -10.91 -14.79
CA ILE A 285 0.19 -9.78 -15.08
C ILE A 285 -1.16 -10.39 -15.43
N ARG A 286 -2.16 -10.10 -14.60
CA ARG A 286 -3.54 -10.54 -14.79
C ARG A 286 -4.45 -9.31 -14.76
N ASP A 287 -5.58 -9.36 -15.44
CA ASP A 287 -6.60 -8.37 -15.16
C ASP A 287 -7.18 -8.61 -13.74
N ASN A 288 -7.93 -7.63 -13.22
CA ASN A 288 -8.49 -7.73 -11.88
C ASN A 288 -9.42 -8.95 -11.68
N TYR A 289 -10.08 -9.41 -12.74
CA TYR A 289 -11.03 -10.51 -12.65
C TYR A 289 -10.30 -11.85 -12.58
N GLU A 290 -9.37 -12.10 -13.50
CA GLU A 290 -8.53 -13.30 -13.49
C GLU A 290 -7.64 -13.39 -12.24
N GLY A 291 -7.23 -12.25 -11.70
CA GLY A 291 -6.38 -12.22 -10.53
C GLY A 291 -7.08 -12.56 -9.22
N ASN A 292 -8.39 -12.32 -9.14
CA ASN A 292 -9.23 -12.54 -7.95
C ASN A 292 -10.29 -13.63 -8.14
N ASP A 293 -10.20 -14.42 -9.22
CA ASP A 293 -11.18 -15.46 -9.57
C ASP A 293 -12.64 -14.95 -9.66
N LEU A 294 -12.81 -13.73 -10.19
CA LEU A 294 -14.10 -13.05 -10.36
C LEU A 294 -14.67 -13.23 -11.76
N SER A 295 -16.00 -13.34 -11.87
CA SER A 295 -16.67 -13.28 -13.18
C SER A 295 -16.85 -11.84 -13.64
N ARG A 296 -16.13 -11.45 -14.69
CA ARG A 296 -16.29 -10.13 -15.35
C ARG A 296 -17.73 -9.87 -15.75
N GLU A 297 -18.39 -10.85 -16.37
CA GLU A 297 -19.79 -10.73 -16.81
C GLU A 297 -20.71 -10.45 -15.63
N GLN A 298 -20.49 -11.12 -14.50
CA GLN A 298 -21.30 -10.96 -13.31
C GLN A 298 -21.10 -9.58 -12.66
N VAL A 299 -19.85 -9.09 -12.58
CA VAL A 299 -19.55 -7.76 -12.06
C VAL A 299 -20.16 -6.68 -12.95
N GLU A 300 -20.02 -6.79 -14.27
CA GLU A 300 -20.64 -5.85 -15.21
C GLU A 300 -22.17 -5.88 -15.14
N LYS A 301 -22.78 -7.03 -14.83
CA LYS A 301 -24.23 -7.13 -14.61
C LYS A 301 -24.67 -6.33 -13.37
N TRP A 302 -23.91 -6.37 -12.27
CA TRP A 302 -24.20 -5.56 -11.08
C TRP A 302 -24.10 -4.06 -11.37
N ILE A 303 -23.09 -3.65 -12.13
CA ILE A 303 -22.92 -2.25 -12.53
C ILE A 303 -24.07 -1.80 -13.45
N ASN A 304 -24.42 -2.61 -14.46
CA ASN A 304 -25.45 -2.24 -15.44
C ASN A 304 -26.86 -2.20 -14.86
N TYR A 305 -27.12 -2.92 -13.76
CA TYR A 305 -28.40 -2.87 -13.05
C TYR A 305 -28.81 -1.42 -12.67
N TRP A 306 -27.84 -0.55 -12.39
CA TRP A 306 -28.08 0.84 -12.01
C TRP A 306 -28.20 1.82 -13.19
N LEU A 307 -28.03 1.33 -14.43
CA LEU A 307 -28.12 2.13 -15.66
C LEU A 307 -29.44 1.93 -16.41
N GLU A 308 -30.23 0.93 -16.02
CA GLU A 308 -31.55 0.60 -16.55
C GLU A 308 -32.66 1.36 -15.84
#